data_AF-A0A969WAI7-F1
#
_entry.id   AF-A0A969WAI7-F1
#
_cell.length_a   1.000
_cell.length_b   1.000
_cell.length_c   1.000
_cell.angle_alpha   90.00
_cell.angle_beta   90.00
_cell.angle_gamma   90.00
#
_symmetry.space_group_name_H-M   'P 1'
#
loop_
_entity.id
_entity.type
_entity.pdbx_description
1 polymer ?
#
loop_
_entity_poly.entity_id
_entity_poly.type
_entity_poly.pdbx_seq_one_letter_code
_entity_poly.pdbx_strand_id
1 'polypeptide(L)'
;MESSLFKEEEVKAEAQQQSEYLNVGFGFVVFTLALACMGTPNPSKSAWFCAPIVAALAFNATQRIPVTIRTLRELEKETKDVHVAEVRKYLERKYLGAWSILRNNFLYWAGLGFYLAILLSPEFVSWLRK
;
A
#
# COMPACT_ATOMS: atom_id res chain seq x y z
N MET A 1 9.66 -6.99 -21.90
CA MET A 1 10.56 -6.19 -22.77
C MET A 1 11.97 -6.58 -22.35
N GLU A 2 12.73 -7.27 -23.19
CA GLU A 2 14.09 -7.67 -22.81
C GLU A 2 14.98 -6.43 -22.89
N SER A 3 15.20 -5.81 -21.74
CA SER A 3 16.17 -4.75 -21.55
C SER A 3 17.38 -5.38 -20.88
N SER A 4 18.59 -5.09 -21.37
CA SER A 4 19.84 -5.48 -20.70
C SER A 4 20.02 -4.80 -19.33
N LEU A 5 19.12 -3.87 -18.96
CA LEU A 5 19.22 -3.06 -17.74
C LEU A 5 18.64 -3.76 -16.50
N PHE A 6 17.72 -4.70 -16.65
CA PHE A 6 17.07 -5.38 -15.52
C PHE A 6 16.44 -6.70 -15.93
N LYS A 7 16.26 -7.62 -14.97
CA LYS A 7 15.46 -8.83 -15.19
C LYS A 7 14.03 -8.59 -14.72
N GLU A 8 13.07 -8.78 -15.61
CA GLU A 8 11.66 -8.50 -15.31
C GLU A 8 11.11 -9.38 -14.17
N GLU A 9 11.65 -10.59 -13.98
CA GLU A 9 11.31 -11.48 -12.88
C GLU A 9 11.72 -10.92 -11.51
N GLU A 10 12.87 -10.24 -11.43
CA GLU A 10 13.35 -9.60 -10.19
C GLU A 10 12.40 -8.45 -9.82
N VAL A 11 12.00 -7.63 -10.78
CA VAL A 11 11.02 -6.54 -10.56
C VAL A 11 9.66 -7.07 -10.11
N LYS A 12 9.23 -8.20 -10.68
CA LYS A 12 7.98 -8.87 -10.28
C LYS A 12 8.07 -9.36 -8.83
N ALA A 13 9.19 -9.97 -8.43
CA ALA A 13 9.40 -10.42 -7.06
C ALA A 13 9.41 -9.26 -6.06
N GLU A 14 10.09 -8.15 -6.38
CA GLU A 14 10.07 -6.93 -5.57
C GLU A 14 8.65 -6.35 -5.42
N ALA A 15 7.90 -6.29 -6.52
CA ALA A 15 6.51 -5.81 -6.51
C ALA A 15 5.60 -6.73 -5.70
N GLN A 16 5.83 -8.05 -5.76
CA GLN A 16 5.12 -9.01 -4.95
C GLN A 16 5.43 -8.83 -3.46
N GLN A 17 6.69 -8.62 -3.09
CA GLN A 17 7.08 -8.34 -1.71
C GLN A 17 6.41 -7.07 -1.17
N GLN A 18 6.32 -6.01 -1.98
CA GLN A 18 5.57 -4.81 -1.62
C GLN A 18 4.08 -5.12 -1.43
N SER A 19 3.49 -5.92 -2.31
CA SER A 19 2.08 -6.32 -2.22
C SER A 19 1.80 -7.17 -0.97
N GLU A 20 2.69 -8.09 -0.64
CA GLU A 20 2.62 -8.89 0.59
C GLU A 20 2.69 -8.00 1.83
N TYR A 21 3.58 -7.00 1.83
CA TYR A 21 3.61 -6.01 2.91
C TYR A 21 2.31 -5.20 3.00
N LEU A 22 1.76 -4.73 1.87
CA LEU A 22 0.49 -3.99 1.87
C LEU A 22 -0.66 -4.86 2.40
N ASN A 23 -0.75 -6.12 2.01
CA ASN A 23 -1.82 -7.00 2.44
C ASN A 23 -1.68 -7.47 3.89
N VAL A 24 -0.53 -8.06 4.23
CA VAL A 24 -0.31 -8.70 5.53
C VAL A 24 0.24 -7.71 6.54
N GLY A 25 1.30 -6.98 6.18
CA GLY A 25 1.96 -6.03 7.09
C GLY A 25 1.06 -4.84 7.42
N PHE A 26 0.39 -4.26 6.43
CA PHE A 26 -0.51 -3.12 6.61
C PHE A 26 -1.96 -3.58 6.77
N GLY A 27 -2.53 -4.23 5.77
CA GLY A 27 -3.97 -4.51 5.68
C GLY A 27 -4.51 -5.31 6.85
N PHE A 28 -3.89 -6.45 7.13
CA PHE A 28 -4.29 -7.32 8.23
C PHE A 28 -4.10 -6.68 9.61
N VAL A 29 -2.99 -5.96 9.82
CA VAL A 29 -2.72 -5.24 11.07
C VAL A 29 -3.76 -4.14 11.29
N VAL A 30 -4.03 -3.32 10.28
CA VAL A 30 -5.01 -2.23 10.35
C VAL A 30 -6.42 -2.77 10.54
N PHE A 31 -6.76 -3.89 9.88
CA PHE A 31 -8.03 -4.58 10.09
C PHE A 31 -8.20 -5.07 11.53
N THR A 32 -7.15 -5.69 12.09
CA THR A 32 -7.16 -6.18 13.47
C THR A 32 -7.27 -5.02 14.47
N LEU A 33 -6.58 -3.92 14.21
CA LEU A 33 -6.66 -2.70 15.01
C LEU A 33 -8.07 -2.10 14.97
N ALA A 34 -8.68 -2.05 13.79
CA ALA A 34 -10.05 -1.60 13.60
C ALA A 34 -11.05 -2.47 14.38
N LEU A 35 -10.90 -3.80 14.33
CA LEU A 35 -11.69 -4.73 15.14
C LEU A 35 -11.50 -4.51 16.65
N ALA A 36 -10.27 -4.24 17.10
CA ALA A 36 -10.01 -3.92 18.50
C ALA A 36 -10.68 -2.60 18.92
N CYS A 37 -10.61 -1.56 18.08
CA CYS A 37 -11.31 -0.29 18.33
C CYS A 37 -12.83 -0.50 18.42
N MET A 38 -13.41 -1.37 17.58
CA MET A 38 -14.82 -1.75 17.63
C MET A 38 -15.25 -2.37 18.97
N GLY A 39 -14.34 -2.95 19.75
CA GLY A 39 -14.63 -3.50 21.08
C GLY A 39 -14.69 -2.47 22.21
N THR A 40 -14.28 -1.22 21.98
CA THR A 40 -14.19 -0.21 23.06
C THR A 40 -15.50 0.56 23.25
N PRO A 41 -15.75 1.24 24.39
CA PRO A 41 -16.97 2.02 24.56
C PRO A 41 -17.18 3.11 23.49
N ASN A 42 -16.10 3.65 22.91
CA ASN A 42 -16.14 4.69 21.89
C ASN A 42 -15.17 4.39 20.73
N PRO A 43 -15.57 3.56 19.74
CA PRO A 43 -14.68 3.06 18.70
C PRO A 43 -14.02 4.14 17.85
N SER A 44 -14.74 5.18 17.48
CA SER A 44 -14.19 6.26 16.66
C SER A 44 -13.10 7.04 17.41
N LYS A 45 -13.25 7.28 18.72
CA LYS A 45 -12.19 7.90 19.54
C LYS A 45 -10.97 6.99 19.66
N SER A 46 -11.17 5.68 19.86
CA SER A 46 -10.08 4.70 19.88
C SER A 46 -9.36 4.64 18.54
N ALA A 47 -10.09 4.68 17.42
CA ALA A 47 -9.49 4.75 16.08
C ALA A 47 -8.67 6.04 15.92
N TRP A 48 -9.17 7.20 16.35
CA TRP A 48 -8.38 8.45 16.30
C TRP A 48 -7.06 8.34 17.08
N PHE A 49 -7.08 7.70 18.25
CA PHE A 49 -5.87 7.43 19.03
C PHE A 49 -4.89 6.49 18.31
N CYS A 50 -5.42 5.53 17.55
CA CYS A 50 -4.66 4.57 16.76
C CYS A 50 -4.16 5.12 15.40
N ALA A 51 -4.66 6.27 14.93
CA ALA A 51 -4.34 6.83 13.63
C ALA A 51 -2.85 7.08 13.38
N PRO A 52 -2.03 7.53 14.36
CA PRO A 52 -0.59 7.65 14.16
C PRO A 52 0.10 6.33 13.81
N ILE A 53 -0.37 5.20 14.36
CA ILE A 53 0.19 3.88 14.05
C ILE A 53 -0.13 3.50 12.61
N VAL A 54 -1.38 3.70 12.18
CA VAL A 54 -1.80 3.47 10.78
C VAL A 54 -1.01 4.36 9.82
N ALA A 55 -0.80 5.63 10.16
CA ALA A 55 0.01 6.56 9.37
C ALA A 55 1.47 6.12 9.26
N ALA A 56 2.08 5.63 10.35
CA ALA A 56 3.45 5.12 10.35
C ALA A 56 3.58 3.87 9.46
N LEU A 57 2.61 2.95 9.51
CA LEU A 57 2.57 1.77 8.63
C LEU A 57 2.45 2.19 7.16
N ALA A 58 1.64 3.22 6.86
CA ALA A 58 1.46 3.74 5.50
C ALA A 58 2.75 4.37 4.98
N PHE A 59 3.44 5.14 5.83
CA PHE A 59 4.74 5.71 5.51
C PHE A 59 5.78 4.62 5.21
N ASN A 60 5.84 3.56 6.03
CA ASN A 60 6.74 2.43 5.76
C ASN A 60 6.43 1.73 4.43
N ALA A 61 5.16 1.64 4.03
CA ALA A 61 4.78 1.07 2.72
C ALA A 61 5.39 1.85 1.54
N THR A 62 5.54 3.17 1.67
CA THR A 62 6.17 4.01 0.63
C THR A 62 7.69 3.81 0.53
N GLN A 63 8.34 3.37 1.62
CA GLN A 63 9.76 3.06 1.60
C GLN A 63 10.07 1.70 0.96
N ARG A 64 9.05 0.84 0.81
CA ARG A 64 9.16 -0.51 0.21
C ARG A 64 8.80 -0.56 -1.27
N ILE A 65 8.85 0.57 -1.96
CA ILE A 65 8.76 0.60 -3.42
C ILE A 65 9.89 -0.26 -4.01
N PRO A 66 9.63 -1.06 -5.07
CA PRO A 66 10.63 -1.88 -5.75
C PRO A 66 11.93 -1.12 -6.01
N VAL A 67 13.03 -1.71 -5.56
CA VAL A 67 14.38 -1.12 -5.63
C VAL A 67 14.73 -0.82 -7.08
N THR A 68 14.40 -1.72 -8.00
CA THR A 68 14.65 -1.52 -9.43
C THR A 68 13.96 -0.27 -9.97
N ILE A 69 12.70 -0.03 -9.58
CA ILE A 69 11.97 1.18 -9.99
C ILE A 69 12.60 2.43 -9.38
N ARG A 70 13.08 2.36 -8.13
CA ARG A 70 13.78 3.48 -7.48
C ARG A 70 15.10 3.79 -8.18
N THR A 71 15.91 2.78 -8.50
CA THR A 71 17.16 2.95 -9.23
C THR A 71 16.93 3.53 -10.61
N LEU A 72 15.88 3.11 -11.33
CA LEU A 72 15.51 3.72 -12.62
C LEU A 72 15.11 5.19 -12.50
N ARG A 73 14.49 5.62 -11.38
CA ARG A 73 14.20 7.05 -11.12
C ARG A 73 15.47 7.87 -10.88
N GLU A 74 16.46 7.29 -10.22
CA GLU A 74 17.75 7.95 -9.97
C GLU A 74 18.53 8.05 -11.29
N LEU A 75 18.59 6.96 -12.06
CA LEU A 75 19.24 6.92 -13.36
C LEU A 75 18.61 7.90 -14.37
N GLU A 76 17.29 8.00 -14.43
CA GLU A 76 16.59 8.98 -15.29
C GLU A 76 17.00 10.43 -14.95
N LYS A 77 17.20 10.75 -13.66
CA LYS A 77 17.61 12.10 -13.24
C LYS A 77 19.04 12.42 -13.66
N GLU A 78 19.92 11.44 -13.63
CA GLU A 78 21.35 11.59 -13.97
C GLU A 78 21.57 11.65 -15.47
N THR A 79 20.97 10.73 -16.23
CA THR A 79 21.24 10.58 -17.67
C THR A 79 20.28 11.39 -18.54
N LYS A 80 19.06 11.68 -18.04
CA LYS A 80 17.94 12.22 -18.83
C LYS A 80 17.62 11.41 -20.08
N ASP A 81 17.96 10.11 -20.07
CA ASP A 81 17.72 9.21 -21.18
C ASP A 81 16.21 8.90 -21.31
N VAL A 82 15.68 9.15 -22.50
CA VAL A 82 14.27 8.89 -22.84
C VAL A 82 13.95 7.40 -22.72
N HIS A 83 14.88 6.52 -23.08
CA HIS A 83 14.68 5.07 -22.99
C HIS A 83 14.49 4.61 -21.54
N VAL A 84 15.30 5.14 -20.61
CA VAL A 84 15.18 4.85 -19.16
C VAL A 84 13.82 5.31 -18.63
N ALA A 85 13.35 6.48 -19.07
CA ALA A 85 12.05 7.01 -18.67
C ALA A 85 10.87 6.14 -19.18
N GLU A 86 10.95 5.64 -20.43
CA GLU A 86 9.94 4.74 -21.00
C GLU A 86 9.88 3.41 -20.25
N VAL A 87 11.04 2.80 -20.00
CA VAL A 87 11.18 1.56 -19.23
C VAL A 87 10.57 1.72 -17.84
N ARG A 88 10.93 2.79 -17.12
CA ARG A 88 10.41 3.06 -15.77
C ARG A 88 8.89 3.18 -15.80
N LYS A 89 8.34 3.99 -16.70
CA LYS A 89 6.89 4.20 -16.81
C LYS A 89 6.15 2.91 -17.12
N TYR A 90 6.72 2.05 -17.97
CA TYR A 90 6.16 0.73 -18.24
C TYR A 90 6.08 -0.12 -16.97
N LEU A 91 7.19 -0.22 -16.21
CA LEU A 91 7.25 -1.02 -14.98
C LEU A 91 6.34 -0.45 -13.89
N GLU A 92 6.32 0.87 -13.69
CA GLU A 92 5.42 1.54 -12.77
C GLU A 92 3.96 1.26 -13.12
N ARG A 93 3.57 1.40 -14.39
CA ARG A 93 2.19 1.14 -14.81
C ARG A 93 1.81 -0.34 -14.62
N LYS A 94 2.74 -1.25 -14.90
CA LYS A 94 2.50 -2.70 -14.82
C LYS A 94 2.36 -3.19 -13.38
N TYR A 95 3.27 -2.77 -12.50
CA TYR A 95 3.37 -3.33 -11.14
C TYR A 95 2.83 -2.41 -10.06
N LEU A 96 2.99 -1.09 -10.21
CA LEU A 96 2.56 -0.07 -9.23
C LEU A 96 1.37 0.76 -9.71
N GLY A 97 0.80 0.44 -10.87
CA GLY A 97 -0.36 1.15 -11.40
C GLY A 97 -1.55 1.01 -10.46
N ALA A 98 -2.43 2.01 -10.43
CA ALA A 98 -3.62 2.02 -9.57
C ALA A 98 -4.44 0.73 -9.69
N TRP A 99 -4.59 0.18 -10.91
CA TRP A 99 -5.28 -1.09 -11.14
C TRP A 99 -4.55 -2.32 -10.56
N SER A 100 -3.22 -2.36 -10.68
CA SER A 100 -2.41 -3.43 -10.07
C SER A 100 -2.52 -3.37 -8.55
N ILE A 101 -2.40 -2.17 -7.98
CA ILE A 101 -2.51 -1.96 -6.54
C ILE A 101 -3.92 -2.33 -6.05
N LEU A 102 -4.96 -1.96 -6.79
CA LEU A 102 -6.35 -2.28 -6.44
C LEU A 102 -6.60 -3.79 -6.44
N ARG A 103 -6.21 -4.48 -7.53
CA ARG A 103 -6.49 -5.90 -7.73
C ARG A 103 -5.68 -6.81 -6.82
N ASN A 104 -4.41 -6.49 -6.60
CA ASN A 104 -3.49 -7.38 -5.88
C ASN A 104 -3.49 -7.16 -4.37
N ASN A 105 -4.02 -6.03 -3.89
CA ASN A 105 -3.97 -5.67 -2.47
C ASN A 105 -5.35 -5.66 -1.79
N PHE A 106 -6.14 -6.71 -1.97
CA PHE A 106 -7.49 -6.79 -1.42
C PHE A 106 -7.54 -6.59 0.11
N LEU A 107 -6.65 -7.25 0.87
CA LEU A 107 -6.63 -7.15 2.33
C LEU A 107 -6.21 -5.75 2.80
N TYR A 108 -5.30 -5.11 2.07
CA TYR A 108 -4.97 -3.70 2.29
C TYR A 108 -6.20 -2.81 2.22
N TRP A 109 -6.96 -2.91 1.11
CA TRP A 109 -8.15 -2.07 0.90
C TRP A 109 -9.27 -2.40 1.89
N ALA A 110 -9.48 -3.67 2.19
CA ALA A 110 -10.47 -4.10 3.18
C ALA A 110 -10.12 -3.57 4.58
N GLY A 111 -8.87 -3.74 5.02
CA GLY A 111 -8.41 -3.27 6.32
C GLY A 111 -8.46 -1.74 6.45
N LEU A 112 -7.92 -1.03 5.46
CA LEU A 112 -7.93 0.43 5.44
C LEU A 112 -9.35 0.98 5.36
N GLY A 113 -10.18 0.44 4.48
CA GLY A 113 -11.57 0.86 4.30
C GLY A 113 -12.39 0.65 5.58
N PHE A 114 -12.25 -0.51 6.23
CA PHE A 114 -12.93 -0.80 7.48
C PHE A 114 -12.49 0.14 8.62
N TYR A 115 -11.19 0.37 8.74
CA TYR A 115 -10.64 1.32 9.70
C TYR A 115 -11.17 2.75 9.48
N LEU A 116 -11.15 3.23 8.23
CA LEU A 116 -11.66 4.56 7.88
C LEU A 116 -13.16 4.68 8.13
N ALA A 117 -13.94 3.62 7.89
CA ALA A 117 -15.36 3.60 8.18
C ALA A 117 -15.63 3.78 9.69
N ILE A 118 -14.88 3.10 10.56
CA ILE A 118 -14.98 3.28 12.02
C ILE A 118 -14.52 4.67 12.46
N LEU A 119 -13.43 5.18 11.86
CA LEU A 119 -12.85 6.48 12.18
C LEU A 119 -13.79 7.64 11.82
N LEU A 120 -14.42 7.58 10.64
CA LEU A 120 -15.17 8.69 10.04
C LEU A 120 -16.68 8.60 10.22
N SER A 121 -17.24 7.40 10.44
CA SER A 121 -18.68 7.20 10.52
C SER A 121 -19.11 6.54 11.84
N PRO A 122 -19.57 7.34 12.83
CA PRO A 122 -20.20 6.82 14.04
C PRO A 122 -21.46 5.99 13.74
N GLU A 123 -22.17 6.31 12.66
CA GLU A 123 -23.36 5.60 12.21
C GLU A 123 -23.02 4.18 11.76
N PHE A 124 -21.94 4.00 10.99
CA PHE A 124 -21.44 2.68 10.59
C PHE A 124 -21.12 1.80 11.80
N VAL A 125 -20.48 2.38 12.82
CA VAL A 125 -20.21 1.71 14.10
C VAL A 125 -21.51 1.32 14.80
N SER A 126 -22.52 2.19 14.79
CA SER A 126 -23.82 1.91 15.42
C SER A 126 -24.60 0.81 14.69
N TRP A 127 -24.49 0.73 13.36
CA TRP A 127 -25.15 -0.29 12.54
C TRP A 127 -24.53 -1.67 12.76
N LEU A 128 -23.20 -1.76 12.82
CA LEU A 128 -22.47 -3.02 13.05
C LEU A 128 -22.65 -3.62 14.45
N ARG A 129 -23.02 -2.80 15.44
CA ARG A 129 -23.22 -3.23 16.83
C ARG A 129 -24.66 -3.67 17.14
N LYS A 130 -25.59 -3.44 16.22
CA LYS A 130 -26.97 -3.94 16.31
C LYS A 130 -27.02 -5.41 15.90
#